data_AF-A0A833WL34-F1
#
_entry.id   AF-A0A833WL34-F1
#
_cell.length_a   1.000
_cell.length_b   1.000
_cell.length_c   1.000
_cell.angle_alpha   90.00
_cell.angle_beta   90.00
_cell.angle_gamma   90.00
#
_symmetry.space_group_name_H-M   'P 1'
#
loop_
_entity.id
_entity.type
_entity.pdbx_description
1 polymer ?
#
loop_
_entity_poly.entity_id
_entity_poly.type
_entity_poly.pdbx_seq_one_letter_code
_entity_poly.pdbx_strand_id
1 'polypeptide(L)'
;MIATPPAAAGMVKQNQFCGMTMVQHDTKGEVVFRHRNGKKLSGAEDFSTNHTWGHLQTFIFPKEIMSVDDDPVHRNDFVKKHYKVNNFNGGNEFVKTRTCYGDRFMNSTHFRLTPWKALPWRNLEDTLLDYARDANQL
;
A
#
# COMPACT_ATOMS: atom_id res chain seq x y z
N MET A 1 20.02 -2.72 8.05
CA MET A 1 19.57 -2.53 6.64
C MET A 1 18.04 -2.61 6.63
N ILE A 2 17.33 -1.89 5.73
CA ILE A 2 15.85 -1.98 5.68
C ILE A 2 15.47 -3.37 5.17
N ALA A 3 14.67 -4.11 5.93
CA ALA A 3 14.34 -5.49 5.59
C ALA A 3 13.48 -5.58 4.34
N THR A 4 12.44 -4.76 4.24
CA THR A 4 11.45 -4.84 3.16
C THR A 4 11.34 -3.51 2.42
N PRO A 5 11.36 -3.52 1.06
CA PRO A 5 11.08 -2.33 0.27
C PRO A 5 9.73 -1.69 0.64
N PRO A 6 9.49 -0.43 0.24
CA PRO A 6 8.18 0.19 0.44
C PRO A 6 7.03 -0.67 -0.11
N ALA A 7 5.88 -0.62 0.53
CA ALA A 7 4.64 -1.25 0.07
C ALA A 7 3.65 -0.16 -0.38
N ALA A 8 2.51 -0.59 -0.92
CA ALA A 8 1.42 0.30 -1.30
C ALA A 8 0.10 -0.15 -0.66
N ALA A 9 -0.61 0.78 -0.04
CA ALA A 9 -1.97 0.57 0.44
C ALA A 9 -2.97 1.22 -0.52
N GLY A 10 -4.06 0.52 -0.80
CA GLY A 10 -4.95 0.92 -1.87
C GLY A 10 -6.21 0.07 -1.99
N MET A 11 -6.90 0.26 -3.11
CA MET A 11 -8.18 -0.38 -3.41
C MET A 11 -8.00 -1.45 -4.49
N VAL A 12 -8.88 -2.45 -4.44
CA VAL A 12 -9.01 -3.44 -5.51
C VAL A 12 -10.39 -3.30 -6.11
N LYS A 13 -10.47 -3.12 -7.43
CA LYS A 13 -11.72 -3.05 -8.20
C LYS A 13 -11.51 -3.72 -9.55
N GLN A 14 -12.50 -4.51 -10.00
CA GLN A 14 -12.44 -5.24 -11.27
C GLN A 14 -11.09 -5.93 -11.54
N ASN A 15 -10.58 -6.65 -10.53
CA ASN A 15 -9.29 -7.34 -10.60
C ASN A 15 -8.09 -6.43 -10.92
N GLN A 16 -8.16 -5.15 -10.54
CA GLN A 16 -7.06 -4.20 -10.60
C GLN A 16 -6.80 -3.63 -9.22
N PHE A 17 -5.52 -3.47 -8.88
CA PHE A 17 -5.06 -2.80 -7.69
C PHE A 17 -4.69 -1.34 -8.00
N CYS A 18 -5.10 -0.41 -7.15
CA CYS A 18 -4.67 0.98 -7.17
C CYS A 18 -4.14 1.39 -5.79
N GLY A 19 -2.81 1.39 -5.64
CA GLY A 19 -2.13 1.92 -4.47
C GLY A 19 -2.19 3.44 -4.45
N MET A 20 -2.76 4.02 -3.40
CA MET A 20 -2.89 5.47 -3.23
C MET A 20 -2.05 6.00 -2.08
N THR A 21 -1.52 5.09 -1.26
CA THR A 21 -0.74 5.40 -0.07
C THR A 21 0.54 4.58 -0.09
N MET A 22 1.68 5.26 0.02
CA MET A 22 2.97 4.58 0.19
C MET A 22 3.11 4.14 1.64
N VAL A 23 3.58 2.92 1.84
CA VAL A 23 3.77 2.29 3.15
C VAL A 23 5.25 2.00 3.35
N GLN A 24 5.80 2.42 4.48
CA GLN A 24 7.20 2.19 4.83
C GLN A 24 7.28 1.29 6.07
N HIS A 25 8.38 0.53 6.12
CA HIS A 25 8.63 -0.45 7.17
C HIS A 25 9.85 -0.04 8.01
N ASP A 26 9.91 -0.52 9.24
CA ASP A 26 11.11 -0.44 10.07
C ASP A 26 12.17 -1.49 9.65
N THR A 27 13.23 -1.60 10.45
CA THR A 27 14.30 -2.57 10.22
C THR A 27 13.88 -4.02 10.43
N LYS A 28 12.75 -4.28 11.12
CA LYS A 28 12.16 -5.60 11.32
C LYS A 28 11.14 -5.97 10.23
N GLY A 29 10.78 -5.02 9.37
CA GLY A 29 9.78 -5.21 8.33
C GLY A 29 8.36 -4.87 8.76
N GLU A 30 8.17 -4.29 9.95
CA GLU A 30 6.86 -3.87 10.45
C GLU A 30 6.46 -2.51 9.88
N VAL A 31 5.17 -2.31 9.60
CA VAL A 31 4.68 -1.05 9.02
C VAL A 31 4.75 0.09 10.05
N VAL A 32 5.49 1.15 9.73
CA VAL A 32 5.67 2.32 10.60
C VAL A 32 5.08 3.62 10.05
N PHE A 33 5.05 3.78 8.73
CA PHE A 33 4.62 5.04 8.13
C PHE A 33 3.76 4.82 6.89
N ARG A 34 2.76 5.69 6.72
CA ARG A 34 1.76 5.67 5.64
C ARG A 34 1.58 7.07 5.10
N HIS A 35 2.01 7.31 3.86
CA HIS A 35 1.87 8.61 3.20
C HIS A 35 0.80 8.56 2.11
N ARG A 36 -0.27 9.35 2.29
CA ARG A 36 -1.36 9.48 1.30
C ARG A 36 -0.88 10.31 0.11
N ASN A 37 -0.75 9.68 -1.05
CA ASN A 37 -0.29 10.31 -2.30
C ASN A 37 -1.45 10.65 -3.21
N GLY A 38 -2.17 9.62 -3.66
CA GLY A 38 -3.18 9.72 -4.71
C GLY A 38 -4.53 10.27 -4.25
N LYS A 39 -4.81 10.20 -2.93
CA LYS A 39 -6.01 10.75 -2.30
C LYS A 39 -5.69 11.27 -0.91
N LYS A 40 -5.86 12.57 -0.68
CA LYS A 40 -5.59 13.22 0.62
C LYS A 40 -6.73 12.94 1.60
N LEU A 41 -6.44 13.07 2.89
CA LEU A 41 -7.44 12.99 3.96
C LEU A 41 -8.26 14.29 3.95
N SER A 42 -9.59 14.20 4.02
CA SER A 42 -10.52 15.32 4.05
C SER A 42 -11.61 15.02 5.09
N GLY A 43 -12.29 16.03 5.62
CA GLY A 43 -13.47 15.85 6.49
C GLY A 43 -14.80 15.94 5.76
N ALA A 44 -14.79 16.37 4.49
CA ALA A 44 -15.99 16.72 3.73
C ALA A 44 -16.55 15.60 2.83
N GLU A 45 -15.87 14.46 2.66
CA GLU A 45 -16.39 13.38 1.84
C GLU A 45 -17.29 12.42 2.66
N ASP A 46 -18.23 11.75 1.99
CA ASP A 46 -18.96 10.62 2.60
C ASP A 46 -18.03 9.41 2.73
N PHE A 47 -17.55 9.17 3.94
CA PHE A 47 -16.56 8.13 4.21
C PHE A 47 -17.14 6.73 4.41
N SER A 48 -18.47 6.59 4.50
CA SER A 48 -19.12 5.28 4.53
C SER A 48 -18.93 4.48 3.23
N THR A 49 -18.67 5.20 2.14
CA THR A 49 -18.52 4.64 0.78
C THR A 49 -17.13 4.82 0.18
N ASN A 50 -16.19 5.48 0.88
CA ASN A 50 -14.96 6.02 0.28
C ASN A 50 -13.65 5.63 1.01
N HIS A 51 -13.61 4.46 1.67
CA HIS A 51 -12.35 3.87 2.15
C HIS A 51 -11.32 3.80 1.04
N THR A 52 -10.11 4.24 1.36
CA THR A 52 -8.96 4.28 0.46
C THR A 52 -8.12 3.02 0.62
N TRP A 53 -8.14 2.41 1.80
CA TRP A 53 -7.32 1.25 2.15
C TRP A 53 -8.20 -0.01 2.22
N GLY A 54 -8.32 -0.69 1.09
CA GLY A 54 -8.94 -2.01 1.01
C GLY A 54 -7.93 -3.17 1.09
N HIS A 55 -6.70 -2.95 0.62
CA HIS A 55 -5.64 -3.94 0.57
C HIS A 55 -4.25 -3.30 0.75
N LEU A 56 -3.31 -4.12 1.22
CA LEU A 56 -1.88 -3.83 1.28
C LEU A 56 -1.14 -4.71 0.27
N GLN A 57 -0.46 -4.11 -0.70
CA GLN A 57 0.40 -4.79 -1.65
C GLN A 57 1.86 -4.69 -1.17
N THR A 58 2.43 -5.82 -0.78
CA THR A 58 3.79 -5.91 -0.21
C THR A 58 4.69 -6.76 -1.10
N PHE A 59 5.93 -6.32 -1.28
CA PHE A 59 6.94 -7.11 -1.98
C PHE A 59 7.33 -8.34 -1.15
N ILE A 60 7.43 -9.51 -1.78
CA ILE A 60 7.81 -10.76 -1.13
C ILE A 60 9.12 -11.29 -1.67
N PHE A 61 9.93 -11.82 -0.76
CA PHE A 61 11.19 -12.49 -1.07
C PHE A 61 10.97 -14.00 -1.15
N PRO A 62 11.63 -14.70 -2.09
CA PRO A 62 11.80 -16.15 -2.05
C PRO A 62 12.40 -16.59 -0.71
N LYS A 63 12.04 -17.80 -0.25
CA LYS A 63 12.42 -18.32 1.09
C LYS A 63 13.94 -18.31 1.29
N GLU A 64 14.68 -18.56 0.23
CA GLU A 64 16.13 -18.67 0.18
C GLU A 64 16.83 -17.34 0.48
N ILE A 65 16.15 -16.21 0.24
CA ILE A 65 16.70 -14.86 0.44
C ILE A 65 15.81 -14.03 1.37
N MET A 66 15.03 -14.67 2.24
CA MET A 66 14.13 -13.99 3.19
C MET A 66 14.87 -13.28 4.32
N SER A 67 16.01 -13.79 4.76
CA SER A 67 16.87 -13.14 5.76
C SER A 67 17.67 -12.01 5.13
N VAL A 68 17.82 -10.91 5.86
CA VAL A 68 18.65 -9.77 5.45
C VAL A 68 20.13 -10.01 5.76
N ASP A 69 20.39 -10.80 6.80
CA ASP A 69 21.73 -11.00 7.34
C ASP A 69 22.50 -12.11 6.60
N ASP A 70 21.78 -13.02 5.91
CA ASP A 70 22.38 -14.18 5.26
C ASP A 70 23.10 -13.82 3.95
N ASP A 71 22.50 -12.96 3.10
CA ASP A 71 23.08 -12.50 1.84
C ASP A 71 22.51 -11.14 1.38
N PRO A 72 23.06 -10.03 1.88
CA PRO A 72 22.55 -8.69 1.58
C PRO A 72 22.77 -8.26 0.12
N VAL A 73 23.82 -8.75 -0.54
CA VAL A 73 24.15 -8.39 -1.92
C VAL A 73 23.14 -9.01 -2.87
N HIS A 74 22.91 -10.33 -2.74
CA HIS A 74 21.93 -11.02 -3.56
C HIS A 74 20.51 -10.48 -3.30
N ARG A 75 20.16 -10.19 -2.05
CA ARG A 75 18.86 -9.57 -1.73
C ARG A 75 18.70 -8.22 -2.43
N ASN A 76 19.71 -7.36 -2.40
CA ASN A 76 19.67 -6.06 -3.06
C ASN A 76 19.51 -6.19 -4.58
N ASP A 77 20.26 -7.10 -5.21
CA ASP A 77 20.17 -7.34 -6.65
C ASP A 77 18.82 -7.94 -7.05
N PHE A 78 18.24 -8.79 -6.21
CA PHE A 78 16.88 -9.30 -6.37
C PHE A 78 15.85 -8.16 -6.35
N VAL A 79 15.94 -7.25 -5.37
CA VAL A 79 15.06 -6.07 -5.30
C VAL A 79 15.20 -5.21 -6.55
N LYS A 80 16.42 -4.84 -6.96
CA LYS A 80 16.63 -4.02 -8.17
C LYS A 80 15.98 -4.63 -9.42
N LYS A 81 16.03 -5.95 -9.53
CA LYS A 81 15.49 -6.70 -10.67
C LYS A 81 13.96 -6.84 -10.61
N HIS A 82 13.40 -7.19 -9.47
CA HIS A 82 12.00 -7.66 -9.35
C HIS A 82 11.05 -6.66 -8.70
N TYR A 83 11.53 -5.71 -7.90
CA TYR A 83 10.71 -4.68 -7.29
C TYR A 83 10.39 -3.58 -8.33
N LYS A 84 9.34 -3.82 -9.12
CA LYS A 84 8.83 -2.87 -10.12
C LYS A 84 7.46 -2.35 -9.67
N VAL A 85 7.42 -1.07 -9.30
CA VAL A 85 6.19 -0.36 -8.94
C VAL A 85 5.85 0.57 -10.08
N ASN A 86 4.69 0.36 -10.71
CA ASN A 86 4.25 1.21 -11.81
C ASN A 86 3.50 2.44 -11.28
N ASN A 87 3.57 3.53 -12.04
CA ASN A 87 2.71 4.70 -11.88
C ASN A 87 1.75 4.73 -13.07
N PHE A 88 0.44 4.79 -12.80
CA PHE A 88 -0.60 4.78 -13.82
C PHE A 88 -1.83 5.59 -13.40
N ASN A 89 -2.60 6.03 -14.39
CA ASN A 89 -3.89 6.69 -14.15
C ASN A 89 -4.94 5.66 -13.70
N GLY A 90 -5.78 6.05 -12.73
CA GLY A 90 -6.88 5.24 -12.22
C GLY A 90 -7.96 4.88 -13.24
N GLY A 91 -8.10 5.66 -14.32
CA GLY A 91 -9.07 5.43 -15.39
C GLY A 91 -10.50 5.39 -14.87
N ASN A 92 -11.34 4.60 -15.55
CA ASN A 92 -12.77 4.45 -15.20
C ASN A 92 -12.99 3.68 -13.90
N GLU A 93 -12.03 2.85 -13.48
CA GLU A 93 -12.17 2.03 -12.27
C GLU A 93 -11.95 2.82 -10.98
N PHE A 94 -11.03 3.78 -11.04
CA PHE A 94 -10.64 4.62 -9.91
C PHE A 94 -10.83 6.10 -10.23
N VAL A 95 -12.05 6.48 -10.65
CA VAL A 95 -12.41 7.84 -11.11
C VAL A 95 -12.01 8.96 -10.14
N LYS A 96 -12.05 8.69 -8.82
CA LYS A 96 -11.68 9.67 -7.78
C LYS A 96 -10.17 9.80 -7.56
N THR A 97 -9.36 9.00 -8.25
CA THR A 97 -7.91 8.91 -8.03
C THR A 97 -7.16 9.31 -9.29
N ARG A 98 -6.40 10.41 -9.21
CA ARG A 98 -5.59 10.90 -10.34
C ARG A 98 -4.43 9.96 -10.67
N THR A 99 -3.84 9.33 -9.67
CA THR A 99 -2.62 8.54 -9.81
C THR A 99 -2.62 7.35 -8.86
N CYS A 100 -2.34 6.17 -9.42
CA CYS A 100 -2.22 4.90 -8.74
C CYS A 100 -0.78 4.38 -8.83
N TYR A 101 -0.36 3.65 -7.79
CA TYR A 101 0.94 3.02 -7.69
C TYR A 101 0.81 1.52 -7.42
N GLY A 102 1.76 0.72 -7.90
CA GLY A 102 1.87 -0.70 -7.60
C GLY A 102 1.85 -1.59 -8.84
N ASP A 103 1.71 -2.89 -8.60
CA ASP A 103 1.38 -3.87 -9.64
C ASP A 103 -0.13 -3.85 -9.90
N ARG A 104 -0.53 -3.10 -10.93
CA ARG A 104 -1.93 -2.84 -11.30
C ARG A 104 -2.74 -4.11 -11.49
N PHE A 105 -2.22 -5.07 -12.25
CA PHE A 105 -2.95 -6.27 -12.63
C PHE A 105 -2.66 -7.46 -11.71
N MET A 106 -1.79 -7.27 -10.72
CA MET A 106 -1.43 -8.30 -9.73
C MET A 106 -0.88 -9.58 -10.39
N ASN A 107 -0.21 -9.42 -11.54
CA ASN A 107 0.36 -10.54 -12.31
C ASN A 107 1.74 -10.95 -11.78
N SER A 108 2.39 -10.10 -10.98
CA SER A 108 3.71 -10.38 -10.42
C SER A 108 3.63 -11.42 -9.32
N THR A 109 4.50 -12.42 -9.40
CA THR A 109 4.72 -13.39 -8.32
C THR A 109 5.49 -12.81 -7.13
N HIS A 110 5.97 -11.57 -7.25
CA HIS A 110 6.78 -10.90 -6.22
C HIS A 110 6.00 -9.89 -5.39
N PHE A 111 4.70 -9.71 -5.64
CA PHE A 111 3.83 -8.88 -4.82
C PHE A 111 2.72 -9.72 -4.22
N ARG A 112 2.56 -9.62 -2.91
CA ARG A 112 1.44 -10.22 -2.18
C ARG A 112 0.42 -9.15 -1.85
N LEU A 113 -0.85 -9.46 -2.11
CA LEU A 113 -1.96 -8.61 -1.73
C LEU A 113 -2.60 -9.14 -0.44
N THR A 114 -2.62 -8.33 0.61
CA THR A 114 -3.19 -8.66 1.91
C THR A 114 -4.45 -7.84 2.12
N PRO A 115 -5.63 -8.44 2.36
CA PRO A 115 -6.85 -7.70 2.68
C PRO A 115 -6.64 -6.82 3.91
N TRP A 116 -7.09 -5.57 3.84
CA TRP A 116 -6.88 -4.61 4.93
C TRP A 116 -7.51 -5.08 6.25
N LYS A 117 -8.68 -5.71 6.16
CA LYS A 117 -9.40 -6.28 7.30
C LYS A 117 -8.63 -7.37 8.05
N ALA A 118 -7.64 -8.00 7.41
CA ALA A 118 -6.80 -9.02 8.03
C ALA A 118 -5.61 -8.43 8.80
N LEU A 119 -5.36 -7.12 8.69
CA LEU A 119 -4.24 -6.45 9.37
C LEU A 119 -4.60 -6.11 10.82
N PRO A 120 -3.62 -6.11 11.74
CA PRO A 120 -3.87 -5.82 13.15
C PRO A 120 -4.43 -4.42 13.40
N TRP A 121 -4.14 -3.48 12.51
CA TRP A 121 -4.54 -2.06 12.55
C TRP A 121 -5.62 -1.73 11.50
N ARG A 122 -6.47 -2.70 11.16
CA ARG A 122 -7.57 -2.58 10.19
C ARG A 122 -8.49 -1.37 10.40
N ASN A 123 -8.71 -0.94 11.65
CA ASN A 123 -9.61 0.17 12.00
C ASN A 123 -8.95 1.56 11.86
N LEU A 124 -7.66 1.62 11.51
CA LEU A 124 -6.93 2.89 11.51
C LEU A 124 -7.52 3.91 10.53
N GLU A 125 -7.99 3.45 9.36
CA GLU A 125 -8.59 4.38 8.40
C GLU A 125 -9.85 5.02 8.99
N ASP A 126 -10.71 4.22 9.61
CA ASP A 126 -11.94 4.70 10.25
C ASP A 126 -11.64 5.76 11.29
N THR A 127 -10.69 5.48 12.20
CA THR A 127 -10.28 6.42 13.24
C THR A 127 -9.77 7.74 12.66
N LEU A 128 -8.96 7.71 11.59
CA LEU A 128 -8.46 8.92 10.95
C LEU A 128 -9.57 9.72 10.25
N LEU A 129 -10.56 9.02 9.68
CA LEU A 129 -11.70 9.64 9.00
C LEU A 129 -12.67 10.27 10.00
N ASP A 130 -12.87 9.64 11.16
CA ASP A 130 -13.67 10.21 12.24
C ASP A 130 -13.02 11.50 12.77
N TYR A 131 -11.71 11.51 13.04
CA TYR A 131 -11.02 12.75 13.43
C TYR A 131 -11.09 13.85 12.37
N ALA A 132 -10.97 13.50 11.09
CA ALA A 132 -11.10 14.48 10.02
C ALA A 132 -12.51 15.06 9.91
N ARG A 133 -13.54 14.25 10.17
CA ARG A 133 -14.95 14.69 10.21
C ARG A 133 -15.18 15.64 11.38
N ASP A 134 -14.77 15.24 12.58
CA ASP A 134 -14.94 16.04 13.80
C ASP A 134 -14.29 17.42 13.62
N ALA A 135 -13.07 17.45 13.06
CA ALA A 135 -12.37 18.71 12.77
C ALA A 135 -13.06 19.61 11.74
N ASN A 136 -13.87 19.05 10.83
CA ASN A 136 -14.60 19.80 9.81
C ASN A 136 -15.95 20.35 10.33
N GLN A 137 -16.40 19.91 11.51
CA GLN A 137 -17.63 20.39 12.15
C GLN A 137 -17.37 21.51 13.18
N LEU A 138 -16.10 21.80 13.47
CA LEU A 138 -15.64 22.92 14.30
C LEU A 138 -15.58 24.22 13.48
#